data_AF-A0A5C9DZ46-F1
#
_entry.id   AF-A0A5C9DZ46-F1
#
_cell.length_a   1.000
_cell.length_b   1.000
_cell.length_c   1.000
_cell.angle_alpha   90.00
_cell.angle_beta   90.00
_cell.angle_gamma   90.00
#
_symmetry.space_group_name_H-M   'P 1'
#
loop_
_entity.id
_entity.type
_entity.pdbx_description
1 polymer ?
#
loop_
_entity_poly.entity_id
_entity_poly.type
_entity_poly.pdbx_seq_one_letter_code
_entity_poly.pdbx_strand_id
1 'polypeptide(L)'
;MSSSGEELLQKAVQLHQSGEFKEGKKTAEKARKQFQKKKNYARATEALRVMADCTLNARDMKEAKKLYSELMKEAQEMANLWFQAAAHWGKGQIALHNMDYSTAIETFESGLEKAQNIADKWYTGWNAMGLGIAYRGVGRLADAKKVLQESVKSFRAANQTTFVTWAERILTEIGGEVPEPETKMWLCPMCGSKFRADQAEILKRGKMVTCEYCGTSVG
;
A
#
# COMPACT_ATOMS: atom_id res chain seq x y z
N MET A 1 -4.00 5.10 34.72
CA MET A 1 -5.03 4.67 33.76
C MET A 1 -4.36 3.82 32.70
N SER A 2 -4.89 2.63 32.40
CA SER A 2 -4.33 1.79 31.32
C SER A 2 -4.60 2.45 29.96
N SER A 3 -3.59 2.57 29.11
CA SER A 3 -3.75 3.11 27.75
C SER A 3 -4.84 2.36 26.99
N SER A 4 -5.64 3.11 26.23
CA SER A 4 -6.74 2.55 25.44
C SER A 4 -6.21 1.64 24.31
N GLY A 5 -7.05 0.75 23.80
CA GLY A 5 -6.69 -0.13 22.67
C GLY A 5 -6.25 0.66 21.44
N GLU A 6 -6.85 1.83 21.19
CA GLU A 6 -6.50 2.71 20.08
C GLU A 6 -5.13 3.35 20.27
N GLU A 7 -4.83 3.88 21.45
CA GLU A 7 -3.51 4.43 21.79
C GLU A 7 -2.42 3.36 21.64
N LEU A 8 -2.69 2.13 22.08
CA LEU A 8 -1.74 1.02 21.94
C LEU A 8 -1.53 0.66 20.48
N LEU A 9 -2.59 0.62 19.66
CA LEU A 9 -2.46 0.33 18.23
C LEU A 9 -1.67 1.42 17.51
N GLN A 10 -1.97 2.68 17.76
CA GLN A 10 -1.24 3.82 17.20
C GLN A 10 0.24 3.78 17.61
N LYS A 11 0.53 3.54 18.90
CA LYS A 11 1.90 3.37 19.38
C LYS A 11 2.60 2.19 18.68
N ALA A 12 1.91 1.06 18.49
CA ALA A 12 2.50 -0.10 17.83
C ALA A 12 2.86 0.19 16.36
N VAL A 13 2.04 0.96 15.65
CA VAL A 13 2.34 1.43 14.28
C VAL A 13 3.56 2.35 14.27
N GLN A 14 3.66 3.28 15.22
CA GLN A 14 4.83 4.17 15.35
C GLN A 14 6.12 3.37 15.63
N LEU A 15 6.06 2.41 16.56
CA LEU A 15 7.18 1.52 16.86
C LEU A 15 7.61 0.67 15.66
N HIS A 16 6.63 0.22 14.86
CA HIS A 16 6.94 -0.46 13.60
C HIS A 16 7.69 0.47 12.63
N GLN A 17 7.24 1.71 12.49
CA GLN A 17 7.87 2.71 11.62
C GLN A 17 9.27 3.15 12.11
N SER A 18 9.51 3.16 13.42
CA SER A 18 10.82 3.49 14.02
C SER A 18 11.82 2.31 14.00
N GLY A 19 11.40 1.12 13.58
CA GLY A 19 12.24 -0.08 13.55
C GLY A 19 12.27 -0.85 14.87
N GLU A 20 11.50 -0.44 15.88
CA GLU A 20 11.41 -1.07 17.19
C GLU A 20 10.46 -2.28 17.19
N PHE A 21 10.72 -3.22 16.26
CA PHE A 21 9.79 -4.29 15.92
C PHE A 21 9.40 -5.20 17.08
N LYS A 22 10.34 -5.51 17.98
CA LYS A 22 10.07 -6.35 19.16
C LYS A 22 9.10 -5.68 20.13
N GLU A 23 9.23 -4.36 20.36
CA GLU A 23 8.28 -3.62 21.19
C GLU A 23 6.96 -3.39 20.46
N GLY A 24 7.01 -3.09 19.15
CA GLY A 24 5.84 -2.92 18.30
C GLY A 24 4.92 -4.15 18.34
N LYS A 25 5.47 -5.35 18.15
CA LYS A 25 4.72 -6.61 18.26
C LYS A 25 4.04 -6.77 19.62
N LYS A 26 4.78 -6.57 20.72
CA LYS A 26 4.23 -6.69 22.08
C LYS A 26 3.11 -5.69 22.34
N THR A 27 3.26 -4.47 21.82
CA THR A 27 2.28 -3.40 21.98
C THR A 27 1.02 -3.68 21.17
N ALA A 28 1.16 -4.14 19.92
CA ALA A 28 0.04 -4.57 19.09
C ALA A 28 -0.70 -5.78 19.69
N GLU A 29 0.01 -6.74 20.30
CA GLU A 29 -0.63 -7.88 20.97
C GLU A 29 -1.51 -7.42 22.15
N LYS A 30 -1.04 -6.43 22.93
CA LYS A 30 -1.84 -5.82 24.01
C LYS A 30 -3.08 -5.12 23.45
N ALA A 31 -2.93 -4.36 22.37
CA ALA A 31 -4.05 -3.71 21.68
C ALA A 31 -5.08 -4.75 21.21
N ARG A 32 -4.62 -5.82 20.54
CA ARG A 32 -5.46 -6.91 20.05
C ARG A 32 -6.28 -7.55 21.15
N LYS A 33 -5.67 -7.88 22.30
CA LYS A 33 -6.38 -8.44 23.46
C LYS A 33 -7.47 -7.50 23.98
N GLN A 34 -7.23 -6.19 23.99
CA GLN A 34 -8.28 -5.23 24.38
C GLN A 34 -9.43 -5.19 23.39
N PHE A 35 -9.14 -5.16 22.08
CA PHE A 35 -10.16 -5.15 21.05
C PHE A 35 -11.00 -6.43 21.03
N GLN A 36 -10.39 -7.60 21.24
CA GLN A 36 -11.09 -8.88 21.38
C GLN A 36 -12.05 -8.88 22.57
N LYS A 37 -11.64 -8.37 23.74
CA LYS A 37 -12.52 -8.24 24.91
C LYS A 37 -13.73 -7.35 24.63
N LYS A 38 -13.55 -6.32 23.81
CA LYS A 38 -14.61 -5.41 23.37
C LYS A 38 -15.37 -5.91 22.13
N LYS A 39 -15.04 -7.10 21.62
CA LYS A 39 -15.58 -7.67 20.36
C LYS A 39 -15.41 -6.77 19.14
N ASN A 40 -14.41 -5.88 19.15
CA ASN A 40 -14.03 -5.09 17.99
C ASN A 40 -13.07 -5.89 17.12
N TYR A 41 -13.60 -6.84 16.34
CA TYR A 41 -12.80 -7.76 15.55
C TYR A 41 -11.99 -7.05 14.47
N ALA A 42 -12.54 -6.01 13.83
CA ALA A 42 -11.81 -5.25 12.80
C ALA A 42 -10.50 -4.64 13.33
N ARG A 43 -10.54 -3.98 14.50
CA ARG A 43 -9.32 -3.44 15.12
C ARG A 43 -8.41 -4.52 15.69
N ALA A 44 -8.97 -5.65 16.13
CA ALA A 44 -8.17 -6.80 16.56
C ALA A 44 -7.36 -7.39 15.37
N THR A 45 -7.97 -7.50 14.19
CA THR A 45 -7.33 -7.96 12.96
C THR A 45 -6.29 -6.95 12.45
N GLU A 46 -6.55 -5.65 12.59
CA GLU A 46 -5.56 -4.61 12.30
C GLU A 46 -4.33 -4.71 13.21
N ALA A 47 -4.54 -4.95 14.51
CA ALA A 47 -3.45 -5.20 15.45
C ALA A 47 -2.68 -6.48 15.09
N LEU A 48 -3.36 -7.55 14.65
CA LEU A 48 -2.71 -8.76 14.14
C LEU A 48 -1.82 -8.47 12.92
N ARG A 49 -2.29 -7.65 11.97
CA ARG A 49 -1.48 -7.21 10.83
C ARG A 49 -0.21 -6.50 11.29
N VAL A 50 -0.30 -5.56 12.24
CA VAL A 50 0.88 -4.88 12.80
C VAL A 50 1.83 -5.87 13.49
N MET A 51 1.30 -6.85 14.25
CA MET A 51 2.11 -7.91 14.83
C MET A 51 2.87 -8.71 13.76
N ALA A 52 2.21 -9.04 12.65
CA ALA A 52 2.79 -9.78 11.53
C ALA A 52 3.91 -8.96 10.86
N ASP A 53 3.66 -7.69 10.54
CA ASP A 53 4.64 -6.78 9.93
C ASP A 53 5.88 -6.59 10.81
N CYS A 54 5.69 -6.34 12.11
CA CYS A 54 6.79 -6.29 13.06
C CYS A 54 7.59 -7.60 13.08
N THR A 55 6.90 -8.74 13.07
CA THR A 55 7.57 -10.05 13.14
C THR A 55 8.37 -10.34 11.88
N LEU A 56 7.83 -10.00 10.70
CA LEU A 56 8.51 -10.08 9.42
C LEU A 56 9.77 -9.21 9.40
N ASN A 57 9.66 -7.95 9.82
CA ASN A 57 10.76 -7.00 9.81
C ASN A 57 11.81 -7.29 10.91
N ALA A 58 11.42 -7.98 11.99
CA ALA A 58 12.33 -8.57 12.97
C ALA A 58 13.04 -9.84 12.48
N ARG A 59 12.80 -10.26 11.23
CA ARG A 59 13.39 -11.43 10.57
C ARG A 59 12.97 -12.79 11.14
N ASP A 60 11.88 -12.87 11.88
CA ASP A 60 11.32 -14.13 12.36
C ASP A 60 10.31 -14.68 11.33
N MET A 61 10.81 -15.31 10.27
CA MET A 61 10.00 -15.80 9.15
C MET A 61 9.02 -16.90 9.56
N LYS A 62 9.41 -17.74 10.53
CA LYS A 62 8.58 -18.85 11.00
C LYS A 62 7.32 -18.32 11.68
N GLU A 63 7.48 -17.34 12.56
CA GLU A 63 6.35 -16.74 13.26
C GLU A 63 5.56 -15.79 12.36
N ALA A 64 6.22 -15.02 11.49
CA ALA A 64 5.54 -14.17 10.51
C ALA A 64 4.62 -14.99 9.60
N LYS A 65 5.06 -16.17 9.15
CA LYS A 65 4.23 -17.09 8.34
C LYS A 65 2.94 -17.49 9.06
N LYS A 66 3.01 -17.76 10.37
CA LYS A 66 1.82 -18.09 11.16
C LYS A 66 0.88 -16.89 11.27
N LEU A 67 1.42 -15.72 11.64
CA LEU A 67 0.62 -14.51 11.83
C LEU A 67 -0.07 -14.06 10.54
N TYR A 68 0.60 -14.12 9.38
CA TYR A 68 -0.06 -13.82 8.10
C TYR A 68 -1.06 -14.89 7.66
N SER A 69 -0.89 -16.14 8.07
CA SER A 69 -1.88 -17.20 7.81
C SER A 69 -3.13 -17.00 8.66
N GLU A 70 -2.95 -16.60 9.93
CA GLU A 70 -4.04 -16.19 10.82
C GLU A 70 -4.75 -14.93 10.28
N LEU A 71 -3.98 -13.93 9.83
CA LEU A 71 -4.52 -12.70 9.23
C LEU A 71 -5.37 -13.03 8.00
N MET A 72 -4.90 -13.93 7.13
CA MET A 72 -5.67 -14.35 5.97
C MET A 72 -7.00 -14.99 6.36
N LYS A 73 -6.99 -15.86 7.38
CA LYS A 73 -8.19 -16.53 7.86
C LYS A 73 -9.22 -15.52 8.38
N GLU A 74 -8.81 -14.62 9.28
CA GLU A 74 -9.70 -13.57 9.79
C GLU A 74 -10.22 -12.66 8.67
N ALA A 75 -9.34 -12.29 7.73
CA ALA A 75 -9.71 -11.43 6.60
C ALA A 75 -10.73 -12.08 5.66
N GLN A 76 -10.68 -13.41 5.48
CA GLN A 76 -11.67 -14.17 4.72
C GLN A 76 -13.01 -14.25 5.46
N GLU A 77 -12.98 -14.54 6.76
CA GLU A 77 -14.20 -14.58 7.61
C GLU A 77 -14.92 -13.22 7.61
N MET A 78 -14.17 -12.12 7.53
CA MET A 78 -14.70 -10.76 7.45
C MET A 78 -15.03 -10.28 6.02
N ALA A 79 -14.72 -11.08 4.99
CA ALA A 79 -14.75 -10.65 3.59
C ALA A 79 -13.98 -9.32 3.33
N ASN A 80 -12.92 -9.05 4.09
CA ASN A 80 -12.15 -7.81 4.00
C ASN A 80 -10.99 -7.96 3.01
N LEU A 81 -11.16 -7.41 1.81
CA LEU A 81 -10.17 -7.50 0.73
C LEU A 81 -8.84 -6.80 1.07
N TRP A 82 -8.87 -5.74 1.89
CA TRP A 82 -7.65 -5.02 2.28
C TRP A 82 -6.74 -5.88 3.15
N PHE A 83 -7.30 -6.56 4.15
CA PHE A 83 -6.53 -7.50 4.98
C PHE A 83 -6.11 -8.76 4.21
N GLN A 84 -6.89 -9.22 3.23
CA GLN A 84 -6.46 -10.30 2.34
C GLN A 84 -5.24 -9.88 1.51
N ALA A 85 -5.26 -8.69 0.91
CA ALA A 85 -4.11 -8.13 0.19
C ALA A 85 -2.88 -7.95 1.08
N ALA A 86 -3.08 -7.57 2.35
CA ALA A 86 -2.02 -7.50 3.36
C ALA A 86 -1.38 -8.86 3.65
N ALA A 87 -2.20 -9.89 3.83
CA ALA A 87 -1.74 -11.24 4.09
C ALA A 87 -1.00 -11.84 2.88
N HIS A 88 -1.48 -11.58 1.67
CA HIS A 88 -0.78 -11.94 0.43
C HIS A 88 0.59 -11.27 0.36
N TRP A 89 0.66 -9.96 0.59
CA TRP A 89 1.94 -9.25 0.61
C TRP A 89 2.93 -9.90 1.59
N GLY A 90 2.51 -10.13 2.85
CA GLY A 90 3.35 -10.74 3.86
C GLY A 90 3.85 -12.15 3.50
N LYS A 91 2.97 -12.98 2.94
CA LYS A 91 3.34 -14.33 2.45
C LYS A 91 4.30 -14.28 1.27
N GLY A 92 4.08 -13.36 0.32
CA GLY A 92 4.97 -13.15 -0.83
C GLY A 92 6.36 -12.70 -0.40
N GLN A 93 6.46 -11.82 0.61
CA GLN A 93 7.74 -11.40 1.19
C GLN A 93 8.50 -12.57 1.82
N ILE A 94 7.80 -13.51 2.47
CA ILE A 94 8.40 -14.72 3.02
C ILE A 94 8.89 -15.65 1.90
N ALA A 95 8.14 -15.79 0.81
CA ALA A 95 8.56 -16.55 -0.36
C ALA A 95 9.82 -15.95 -1.01
N LEU A 96 9.86 -14.62 -1.19
CA LEU A 96 11.06 -13.91 -1.66
C LEU A 96 12.26 -14.14 -0.76
N HIS A 97 12.08 -14.11 0.56
CA HIS A 97 13.18 -14.38 1.51
C HIS A 97 13.78 -15.78 1.31
N ASN A 98 12.94 -16.75 0.93
CA ASN A 98 13.36 -18.13 0.64
C ASN A 98 13.85 -18.33 -0.80
N MET A 99 13.92 -17.26 -1.61
CA MET A 99 14.19 -17.30 -3.06
C MET A 99 13.21 -18.18 -3.85
N ASP A 100 12.02 -18.42 -3.30
CA ASP A 100 10.93 -19.13 -3.99
C ASP A 100 10.15 -18.12 -4.83
N TYR A 101 10.74 -17.76 -5.97
CA TYR A 101 10.19 -16.74 -6.86
C TYR A 101 8.86 -17.15 -7.49
N SER A 102 8.65 -18.45 -7.76
CA SER A 102 7.39 -18.96 -8.32
C SER A 102 6.24 -18.72 -7.35
N THR A 103 6.38 -19.15 -6.09
CA THR A 103 5.36 -18.90 -5.06
C THR A 103 5.20 -17.40 -4.79
N ALA A 104 6.28 -16.63 -4.81
CA ALA A 104 6.21 -15.18 -4.62
C ALA A 104 5.36 -14.51 -5.71
N ILE A 105 5.56 -14.86 -6.98
CA ILE A 105 4.80 -14.33 -8.12
C ILE A 105 3.30 -14.60 -7.93
N GLU A 106 2.91 -15.87 -7.76
CA GLU A 106 1.50 -16.26 -7.60
C GLU A 106 0.85 -15.56 -6.39
N THR A 107 1.61 -15.43 -5.30
CA THR A 107 1.11 -14.83 -4.07
C THR A 107 0.90 -13.32 -4.22
N PHE A 108 1.83 -12.59 -4.84
CA PHE A 108 1.69 -11.16 -5.07
C PHE A 108 0.64 -10.82 -6.13
N GLU A 109 0.53 -11.63 -7.19
CA GLU A 109 -0.55 -11.49 -8.19
C GLU A 109 -1.92 -11.62 -7.54
N SER A 110 -2.12 -12.63 -6.69
CA SER A 110 -3.34 -12.79 -5.91
C SER A 110 -3.60 -11.58 -4.99
N GLY A 111 -2.54 -11.03 -4.36
CA GLY A 111 -2.64 -9.83 -3.54
C GLY A 111 -3.04 -8.58 -4.32
N LEU A 112 -2.52 -8.41 -5.54
CA LEU A 112 -2.92 -7.33 -6.45
C LEU A 112 -4.37 -7.45 -6.89
N GLU A 113 -4.82 -8.66 -7.22
CA GLU A 113 -6.22 -8.92 -7.57
C GLU A 113 -7.16 -8.47 -6.44
N LYS A 114 -6.83 -8.79 -5.18
CA LYS A 114 -7.63 -8.33 -4.02
C LYS A 114 -7.56 -6.82 -3.82
N ALA A 115 -6.44 -6.19 -4.15
CA ALA A 115 -6.24 -4.75 -3.98
C ALA A 115 -6.79 -3.88 -5.13
N GLN A 116 -7.12 -4.46 -6.28
CA GLN A 116 -7.42 -3.72 -7.52
C GLN A 116 -8.53 -2.67 -7.35
N ASN A 117 -9.63 -3.05 -6.69
CA ASN A 117 -10.81 -2.21 -6.51
C ASN A 117 -10.87 -1.47 -5.16
N ILE A 118 -9.79 -1.52 -4.39
CA ILE A 118 -9.69 -0.81 -3.10
C ILE A 118 -9.24 0.62 -3.37
N ALA A 119 -9.92 1.59 -2.73
CA ALA A 119 -9.55 3.00 -2.81
C ALA A 119 -8.16 3.28 -2.21
N ASP A 120 -7.86 2.68 -1.06
CA ASP A 120 -6.52 2.71 -0.47
C ASP A 120 -5.52 1.91 -1.32
N LYS A 121 -4.51 2.59 -1.85
CA LYS A 121 -3.49 2.03 -2.76
C LYS A 121 -2.25 1.49 -2.06
N TRP A 122 -2.23 1.46 -0.72
CA TRP A 122 -1.10 0.96 0.06
C TRP A 122 -0.70 -0.46 -0.35
N TYR A 123 -1.63 -1.43 -0.28
CA TYR A 123 -1.31 -2.81 -0.63
C TYR A 123 -1.29 -3.09 -2.14
N THR A 124 -1.85 -2.23 -2.98
CA THR A 124 -1.56 -2.27 -4.42
C THR A 124 -0.07 -1.99 -4.66
N GLY A 125 0.47 -0.92 -4.06
CA GLY A 125 1.87 -0.54 -4.21
C GLY A 125 2.84 -1.61 -3.71
N TRP A 126 2.56 -2.18 -2.54
CA TRP A 126 3.40 -3.19 -1.93
C TRP A 126 3.38 -4.54 -2.65
N ASN A 127 2.22 -5.05 -3.07
CA ASN A 127 2.16 -6.29 -3.86
C ASN A 127 2.79 -6.08 -5.25
N ALA A 128 2.58 -4.93 -5.90
CA ALA A 128 3.20 -4.61 -7.18
C ALA A 128 4.74 -4.54 -7.09
N MET A 129 5.27 -3.93 -6.01
CA MET A 129 6.72 -3.88 -5.80
C MET A 129 7.31 -5.27 -5.58
N GLY A 130 6.65 -6.08 -4.72
CA GLY A 130 7.06 -7.46 -4.45
C GLY A 130 7.06 -8.33 -5.71
N LEU A 131 6.00 -8.21 -6.52
CA LEU A 131 5.89 -8.90 -7.81
C LEU A 131 7.01 -8.47 -8.78
N GLY A 132 7.32 -7.18 -8.83
CA GLY A 132 8.43 -6.66 -9.65
C GLY A 132 9.78 -7.23 -9.25
N ILE A 133 10.05 -7.33 -7.94
CA ILE A 133 11.25 -7.98 -7.41
C ILE A 133 11.27 -9.46 -7.78
N ALA A 134 10.14 -10.16 -7.67
CA ALA A 134 10.05 -11.58 -8.01
C ALA A 134 10.31 -11.82 -9.50
N TYR A 135 9.69 -11.04 -10.39
CA TYR A 135 9.94 -11.10 -11.84
C TYR A 135 11.39 -10.77 -12.21
N ARG A 136 12.01 -9.78 -11.53
CA ARG A 136 13.45 -9.50 -11.68
C ARG A 136 14.28 -10.73 -11.31
N GLY A 137 13.93 -11.43 -10.23
CA GLY A 137 14.63 -12.65 -9.78
C GLY A 137 14.62 -13.80 -10.79
N VAL A 138 13.58 -13.89 -11.62
CA VAL A 138 13.47 -14.90 -12.70
C VAL A 138 13.82 -14.37 -14.09
N GLY A 139 14.40 -13.17 -14.19
CA GLY A 139 14.82 -12.57 -15.47
C GLY A 139 13.70 -12.02 -16.35
N ARG A 140 12.45 -11.98 -15.86
CA ARG A 140 11.28 -11.41 -16.57
C ARG A 140 11.26 -9.89 -16.46
N LEU A 141 12.27 -9.22 -17.02
CA LEU A 141 12.49 -7.78 -16.83
C LEU A 141 11.36 -6.91 -17.41
N ALA A 142 10.76 -7.30 -18.54
CA ALA A 142 9.64 -6.57 -19.12
C ALA A 142 8.42 -6.54 -18.18
N ASP A 143 8.08 -7.69 -17.60
CA ASP A 143 6.99 -7.80 -16.62
C ASP A 143 7.33 -7.04 -15.33
N ALA A 144 8.56 -7.15 -14.85
CA ALA A 144 9.04 -6.43 -13.68
C ALA A 144 8.87 -4.90 -13.83
N LYS A 145 9.24 -4.34 -14.99
CA LYS A 145 9.08 -2.90 -15.28
C LYS A 145 7.62 -2.48 -15.18
N LYS A 146 6.70 -3.23 -15.81
CA LYS A 146 5.27 -2.91 -15.84
C LYS A 146 4.68 -2.82 -14.43
N VAL A 147 4.94 -3.81 -13.59
CA VAL A 147 4.38 -3.85 -12.23
C VAL A 147 5.08 -2.86 -11.30
N LEU A 148 6.38 -2.57 -11.49
CA LEU A 148 7.06 -1.51 -10.73
C LEU A 148 6.53 -0.12 -11.07
N GLN A 149 6.14 0.14 -12.32
CA GLN A 149 5.46 1.40 -12.69
C GLN A 149 4.11 1.53 -11.98
N GLU A 150 3.34 0.44 -11.86
CA GLU A 150 2.10 0.43 -11.08
C GLU A 150 2.37 0.67 -9.58
N SER A 151 3.45 0.10 -9.05
CA SER A 151 3.89 0.33 -7.67
C SER A 151 4.17 1.80 -7.39
N VAL A 152 4.93 2.47 -8.28
CA VAL A 152 5.22 3.91 -8.20
C VAL A 152 3.93 4.73 -8.19
N LYS A 153 3.02 4.49 -9.12
CA LYS A 153 1.72 5.19 -9.20
C LYS A 153 0.90 4.99 -7.93
N SER A 154 0.87 3.76 -7.40
CA SER A 154 0.12 3.40 -6.20
C SER A 154 0.67 4.08 -4.94
N PHE A 155 1.99 4.07 -4.75
CA PHE A 155 2.60 4.76 -3.62
C PHE A 155 2.45 6.28 -3.68
N ARG A 156 2.46 6.88 -4.88
CA ARG A 156 2.13 8.30 -5.04
C ARG A 156 0.68 8.59 -4.65
N ALA A 157 -0.27 7.77 -5.11
CA ALA A 157 -1.68 7.90 -4.73
C ALA A 157 -1.91 7.74 -3.22
N ALA A 158 -1.07 6.95 -2.54
CA ALA A 158 -1.09 6.77 -1.09
C ALA A 158 -0.28 7.84 -0.31
N ASN A 159 0.27 8.85 -0.99
CA ASN A 159 1.14 9.89 -0.42
C ASN A 159 2.38 9.33 0.32
N GLN A 160 3.01 8.30 -0.23
CA GLN A 160 4.12 7.59 0.39
C GLN A 160 5.47 7.83 -0.30
N THR A 161 6.03 9.03 -0.12
CA THR A 161 7.25 9.47 -0.81
C THR A 161 8.43 8.50 -0.65
N THR A 162 8.63 7.95 0.56
CA THR A 162 9.72 6.98 0.81
C THR A 162 9.60 5.74 -0.07
N PHE A 163 8.40 5.15 -0.19
CA PHE A 163 8.21 3.93 -0.97
C PHE A 163 8.17 4.20 -2.48
N VAL A 164 7.76 5.40 -2.90
CA VAL A 164 7.95 5.87 -4.28
C VAL A 164 9.43 5.81 -4.65
N THR A 165 10.31 6.41 -3.85
CA THR A 165 11.76 6.40 -4.12
C THR A 165 12.33 4.98 -4.17
N TRP A 166 11.83 4.07 -3.33
CA TRP A 166 12.28 2.67 -3.34
C TRP A 166 11.88 1.96 -4.63
N ALA A 167 10.63 2.10 -5.06
CA ALA A 167 10.13 1.50 -6.29
C ALA A 167 10.81 2.09 -7.54
N GLU A 168 11.00 3.41 -7.59
CA GLU A 168 11.70 4.11 -8.67
C GLU A 168 13.16 3.65 -8.81
N ARG A 169 13.85 3.45 -7.69
CA ARG A 169 15.22 2.93 -7.70
C ARG A 169 15.28 1.54 -8.33
N ILE A 170 14.43 0.61 -7.89
CA ILE A 170 14.40 -0.76 -8.44
C ILE A 170 14.05 -0.72 -9.93
N LEU A 171 13.09 0.12 -10.33
CA LEU A 171 12.68 0.29 -11.72
C LEU A 171 13.83 0.82 -12.59
N THR A 172 14.56 1.82 -12.10
CA THR A 172 15.71 2.41 -12.81
C THR A 172 16.87 1.42 -12.93
N GLU A 173 17.15 0.64 -11.88
CA GLU A 173 18.20 -0.41 -11.89
C GLU A 173 17.99 -1.46 -12.99
N ILE A 174 16.73 -1.74 -13.36
CA ILE A 174 16.40 -2.68 -14.43
C ILE A 174 16.16 -1.98 -15.79
N GLY A 175 16.48 -0.68 -15.89
CA GLY A 175 16.34 0.12 -17.11
C GLY A 175 14.88 0.43 -17.47
N GLY A 176 14.02 0.59 -16.48
CA GLY A 176 12.63 1.03 -16.67
C GLY A 176 12.47 2.54 -16.51
N GLU A 177 11.46 3.09 -17.20
CA GLU A 177 11.13 4.51 -17.13
C GLU A 177 10.21 4.78 -15.95
N VAL A 178 10.61 5.73 -15.10
CA VAL A 178 9.80 6.23 -13.99
C VAL A 178 8.58 6.95 -14.56
N PRO A 179 7.34 6.56 -14.22
CA PRO A 179 6.17 7.30 -14.65
C PRO A 179 6.26 8.74 -14.17
N GLU A 180 6.01 9.71 -15.03
CA GLU A 180 5.81 11.11 -14.60
C GLU A 180 4.58 11.20 -13.67
N PRO A 181 4.56 12.11 -12.69
CA PRO A 181 3.33 12.40 -11.97
C PRO A 181 2.25 12.80 -12.97
N GLU A 182 1.06 12.19 -12.88
CA GLU A 182 -0.09 12.63 -13.67
C GLU A 182 -0.42 14.07 -13.32
N THR A 183 0.11 15.01 -14.11
CA THR A 183 -0.22 16.42 -13.98
C THR A 183 -1.60 16.59 -14.60
N LYS A 184 -2.66 16.46 -13.79
CA LYS A 184 -4.02 16.77 -14.23
C LYS A 184 -4.07 18.27 -14.58
N MET A 185 -3.93 18.56 -15.87
CA MET A 185 -4.11 19.89 -16.41
C MET A 185 -5.58 20.12 -16.66
N TRP A 186 -6.11 21.18 -16.05
CA TRP A 186 -7.44 21.67 -16.34
C TRP A 186 -7.34 22.54 -17.58
N LEU A 187 -8.00 22.13 -18.66
CA LEU A 187 -8.04 22.86 -19.92
C LEU A 187 -9.46 23.37 -20.16
N CYS A 188 -9.58 24.56 -20.75
CA CYS A 188 -10.86 25.05 -21.23
C CYS A 188 -11.35 24.13 -22.36
N PRO A 189 -12.58 23.58 -22.30
CA PRO A 189 -13.09 22.67 -23.32
C PRO A 189 -13.34 23.36 -24.66
N MET A 190 -13.49 24.69 -24.68
CA MET A 190 -13.75 25.44 -25.92
C MET A 190 -12.49 25.81 -26.70
N CYS A 191 -11.41 26.19 -26.01
CA CYS A 191 -10.20 26.70 -26.67
C CYS A 191 -8.91 25.95 -26.31
N GLY A 192 -8.96 24.98 -25.40
CA GLY A 192 -7.80 24.21 -24.94
C GLY A 192 -6.82 24.98 -24.05
N SER A 193 -7.10 26.25 -23.72
CA SER A 193 -6.21 27.05 -22.85
C SER A 193 -6.11 26.42 -21.46
N LYS A 194 -4.89 26.37 -20.91
CA LYS A 194 -4.65 25.89 -19.55
C LYS A 194 -5.21 26.86 -18.51
N PHE A 195 -6.03 26.35 -17.59
CA PHE A 195 -6.44 27.09 -16.41
C PHE A 195 -5.28 27.25 -15.44
N ARG A 196 -5.18 28.42 -14.80
CA ARG A 196 -4.22 28.65 -13.72
C ARG A 196 -4.52 27.78 -12.50
N ALA A 197 -3.57 27.67 -11.58
CA ALA A 197 -3.69 26.85 -10.39
C ALA A 197 -4.90 27.25 -9.50
N ASP A 198 -5.17 28.55 -9.36
CA ASP A 198 -6.34 29.08 -8.64
C ASP A 198 -7.66 28.67 -9.31
N GLN A 199 -7.76 28.79 -10.64
CA GLN A 199 -8.94 28.39 -11.41
C GLN A 199 -9.17 26.87 -11.36
N ALA A 200 -8.09 26.08 -11.44
CA ALA A 200 -8.15 24.63 -11.30
C ALA A 200 -8.66 24.21 -9.91
N GLU A 201 -8.28 24.89 -8.82
CA GLU A 201 -8.80 24.64 -7.48
C GLU A 201 -10.29 24.98 -7.35
N ILE A 202 -10.78 26.01 -8.04
CA ILE A 202 -12.20 26.36 -8.09
C ILE A 202 -12.98 25.27 -8.83
N LEU A 203 -12.50 24.83 -10.00
CA LEU A 203 -13.08 23.74 -10.78
C LEU A 203 -13.12 22.42 -10.00
N LYS A 204 -12.06 22.07 -9.27
CA LYS A 204 -12.03 20.88 -8.39
C LYS A 204 -13.12 20.89 -7.32
N ARG A 205 -13.59 22.08 -6.92
CA ARG A 205 -14.68 22.27 -5.94
C ARG A 205 -16.06 22.29 -6.60
N GLY A 206 -16.15 21.96 -7.90
CA GLY A 206 -17.39 21.98 -8.67
C GLY A 206 -17.95 23.37 -8.91
N LYS A 207 -17.09 24.39 -8.94
CA LYS A 207 -17.48 25.79 -9.16
C LYS A 207 -17.04 26.25 -10.54
N MET A 208 -17.87 27.10 -11.16
CA MET A 208 -17.57 27.68 -12.46
C MET A 208 -16.39 28.66 -12.42
N VAL A 209 -15.58 28.64 -13.46
CA VAL A 209 -14.54 29.63 -13.77
C VAL A 209 -14.71 30.12 -15.20
N THR A 210 -14.37 31.38 -15.45
CA THR A 210 -14.33 31.92 -16.81
C THR A 210 -12.91 31.77 -17.37
N CYS A 211 -12.81 31.16 -18.54
CA CYS A 211 -11.58 31.07 -19.31
C CYS A 211 -11.13 32.48 -19.70
N GLU A 212 -9.92 32.86 -19.31
CA GLU A 212 -9.38 34.20 -19.58
C GLU A 212 -8.97 34.38 -21.05
N TYR A 213 -8.81 33.29 -21.79
CA TYR A 213 -8.43 33.34 -23.20
C TYR A 213 -9.63 33.53 -24.13
N CYS A 214 -10.68 32.71 -23.96
CA CYS A 214 -11.86 32.74 -24.86
C CYS A 214 -13.15 33.24 -24.20
N GLY A 215 -13.12 33.59 -22.91
CA GLY A 215 -14.29 34.08 -22.17
C GLY A 215 -15.35 33.02 -21.84
N THR A 216 -15.13 31.74 -22.17
CA THR A 216 -16.10 30.68 -21.88
C THR A 216 -16.13 30.37 -20.39
N SER A 217 -17.33 30.32 -19.80
CA SER A 217 -17.54 29.80 -18.44
C SER A 217 -17.60 28.27 -18.43
N VAL A 218 -16.81 27.65 -17.56
CA VAL A 218 -16.60 26.20 -17.44
C VAL A 218 -16.80 25.82 -15.98
N GLY A 219 -17.58 24.78 -15.67
CA GLY A 219 -17.85 24.32 -14.30
C GLY A 219 -18.12 22.84 -14.23
#